data_AF-X7ZU76-F1
#
_entry.id   AF-X7ZU76-F1
#
_cell.length_a   1.000
_cell.length_b   1.000
_cell.length_c   1.000
_cell.angle_alpha   90.00
_cell.angle_beta   90.00
_cell.angle_gamma   90.00
#
_symmetry.space_group_name_H-M   'P 1'
#
loop_
_entity.id
_entity.type
_entity.pdbx_description
1 polymer ?
#
loop_
_entity_poly.entity_id
_entity_poly.type
_entity_poly.pdbx_seq_one_letter_code
_entity_poly.pdbx_strand_id
1 'polypeptide(L)' 'MELNLVVNEWLRRIPEFEVEPGFTPKIKYPANTFSLTSLPLCWEAC' A
#
# COMPACT_ATOMS: atom_id res chain seq x y z
N MET A 1 6.27 4.76 -16.33
CA MET A 1 7.04 3.51 -16.54
C MET A 1 7.61 2.99 -15.23
N GLU A 2 8.22 3.84 -14.40
CA GLU A 2 8.79 3.43 -13.10
C GLU A 2 7.79 2.76 -12.13
N LEU A 3 6.56 3.29 -12.01
CA LEU A 3 5.57 2.71 -11.08
C LEU A 3 5.21 1.26 -11.42
N ASN A 4 5.04 0.94 -12.72
CA ASN A 4 4.74 -0.43 -13.13
C ASN A 4 5.89 -1.38 -12.81
N LEU A 5 7.14 -0.94 -12.97
CA LEU A 5 8.31 -1.75 -12.62
C LEU A 5 8.36 -2.03 -11.11
N VAL A 6 8.17 -1.00 -10.29
CA VAL A 6 8.17 -1.11 -8.82
C VAL A 6 7.05 -2.04 -8.34
N VAL A 7 5.83 -1.84 -8.84
CA VAL A 7 4.66 -2.65 -8.44
C VAL A 7 4.84 -4.11 -8.86
N ASN A 8 5.30 -4.36 -10.09
CA ASN A 8 5.50 -5.73 -10.58
C ASN A 8 6.59 -6.46 -9.81
N GLU A 9 7.71 -5.81 -9.50
CA GLU A 9 8.80 -6.46 -8.75
C GLU A 9 8.39 -6.71 -7.29
N TRP A 10 7.61 -5.81 -6.69
CA TRP A 10 7.06 -6.03 -5.36
C TRP A 10 6.09 -7.21 -5.32
N LEU A 11 5.09 -7.26 -6.22
CA LEU A 11 4.13 -8.36 -6.32
C LEU A 11 4.81 -9.71 -6.59
N ARG A 12 5.93 -9.71 -7.32
CA ARG A 12 6.73 -10.92 -7.55
C ARG A 12 7.41 -11.45 -6.28
N ARG A 13 7.83 -10.56 -5.38
CA ARG A 13 8.57 -10.91 -4.15
C ARG A 13 7.66 -11.15 -2.96
N ILE A 14 6.57 -10.40 -2.85
CA ILE A 14 5.60 -10.44 -1.76
C ILE A 14 4.22 -10.67 -2.40
N PRO A 15 3.92 -11.90 -2.85
CA PRO A 15 2.68 -12.20 -3.56
C PRO A 15 1.47 -12.25 -2.62
N GLU A 16 1.70 -12.59 -1.35
CA GLU A 16 0.68 -12.70 -0.32
C GLU A 16 0.95 -11.63 0.73
N PHE A 17 0.06 -10.65 0.83
CA PHE A 17 0.09 -9.59 1.83
C PHE A 17 -1.34 -9.14 2.10
N GLU A 18 -1.59 -8.64 3.29
CA GLU A 18 -2.85 -8.03 3.69
C GLU A 18 -2.59 -6.65 4.28
N VAL A 19 -3.63 -5.82 4.30
CA VAL A 19 -3.60 -4.58 5.08
C VAL A 19 -3.62 -4.95 6.55
N GLU A 20 -2.79 -4.27 7.35
CA GLU A 20 -2.72 -4.52 8.79
C GLU A 20 -4.14 -4.45 9.41
N PRO A 21 -4.56 -5.47 10.19
CA PRO A 21 -5.90 -5.51 10.76
C PRO A 21 -6.22 -4.26 11.59
N GLY A 22 -7.40 -3.69 11.35
CA GLY A 22 -7.84 -2.48 12.05
C GLY A 22 -7.29 -1.17 11.47
N PHE A 23 -6.45 -1.20 10.44
CA PHE A 23 -6.01 0.02 9.78
C PHE A 23 -7.17 0.71 9.04
N THR A 24 -7.40 1.99 9.38
CA THR A 24 -8.36 2.85 8.69
C THR A 24 -7.60 3.89 7.85
N PRO A 25 -7.73 3.88 6.51
CA PRO A 25 -7.05 4.81 5.63
C PRO A 25 -7.41 6.26 5.94
N LYS A 26 -6.40 7.14 5.97
CA LYS A 26 -6.58 8.58 6.09
C LYS A 26 -6.01 9.26 4.84
N ILE A 27 -6.77 10.24 4.35
CA ILE A 27 -6.35 11.14 3.28
C ILE A 27 -6.34 12.57 3.80
N LYS A 28 -5.51 13.41 3.19
CA LYS A 28 -5.57 14.85 3.43
C LYS A 28 -6.66 15.47 2.55
N TYR A 29 -7.56 16.24 3.16
CA TYR A 29 -8.61 16.99 2.47
C TYR A 29 -8.72 18.42 3.03
N PRO A 30 -8.93 19.45 2.18
CA PRO A 30 -8.96 19.40 0.71
C PRO A 30 -7.55 19.26 0.11
N ALA A 31 -7.46 18.64 -1.07
CA ALA A 31 -6.21 18.49 -1.80
C ALA A 31 -6.48 18.38 -3.31
N ASN A 32 -5.51 18.80 -4.13
CA ASN A 32 -5.61 18.71 -5.60
C ASN A 32 -5.55 17.25 -6.09
N THR A 33 -4.99 16.35 -5.28
CA THR A 33 -4.95 14.91 -5.51
C THR A 33 -5.14 14.18 -4.18
N PHE A 34 -5.63 12.94 -4.24
CA PHE A 34 -5.76 12.09 -3.07
C PHE A 34 -4.62 11.08 -3.03
N SER A 35 -3.94 11.01 -1.90
CA SER A 35 -2.94 10.00 -1.60
C SER A 35 -3.12 9.49 -0.18
N LEU A 36 -2.78 8.22 0.03
CA LEU A 36 -2.64 7.66 1.35
C LEU A 36 -1.37 8.22 1.99
N THR A 37 -1.45 8.63 3.25
CA THR A 37 -0.27 9.00 4.03
C THR A 37 0.59 7.79 4.40
N SER A 38 -0.05 6.63 4.52
CA SER A 38 0.57 5.36 4.86
C SER A 38 -0.35 4.22 4.41
N LEU A 39 0.25 3.06 4.15
CA LEU A 39 -0.46 1.80 3.92
C LEU A 39 0.32 0.69 4.62
N PRO A 40 0.05 0.41 5.91
CA PRO A 40 0.71 -0.68 6.62
C PRO A 40 0.19 -2.01 6.08
N LEU A 41 1.12 -2.90 5.76
CA LEU A 41 0.85 -4.23 5.22
C LEU A 41 1.53 -5.28 6.10
N CYS A 42 0.92 -6.46 6.25
CA CYS A 42 1.57 -7.65 6.78
C CYS A 42 1.57 -8.79 5.75
N TRP A 43 2.63 -9.59 5.75
CA TRP A 43 2.84 -10.69 4.79
C TRP A 43 3.53 -11.91 5.42
N GLU A 44 3.79 -11.84 6.73
CA GLU A 44 4.10 -12.98 7.60
C GLU A 44 3.04 -12.99 8.70
N ALA A 45 2.80 -14.11 9.39
CA ALA A 45 1.69 -14.28 10.33
C ALA A 45 1.53 -13.07 11.27
N CYS A 46 0.52 -12.25 10.97
CA CYS A 46 -0.21 -11.39 11.89
C CYS A 46 -0.97 -12.31 12.88
#